data_AF-A0A0Q6YMN3-F1
#
_entry.id   AF-A0A0Q6YMN3-F1
#
_cell.length_a   1.000
_cell.length_b   1.000
_cell.length_c   1.000
_cell.angle_alpha   90.00
_cell.angle_beta   90.00
_cell.angle_gamma   90.00
#
_symmetry.space_group_name_H-M   'P 1'
#
loop_
_entity.id
_entity.type
_entity.pdbx_description
1 polymer ?
#
loop_
_entity_poly.entity_id
_entity_poly.type
_entity_poly.pdbx_seq_one_letter_code
_entity_poly.pdbx_strand_id
1 'polypeptide(L)'
;MAAAQDGILEELRRLRARVPQLTGALAADADGLVLAQDTPGVDPEAVAALTGSTRALAAQLADETGQGDLRELLVRGVYGYVATYAAGAGAVVTLLAQDRVNVGRLHLEGRRAGARIGELVDSAVAEHTEAITKAPAKPAPARARAARTSRAKPEDPRAAATAPTAARTTTTES
;
A
#
# COMPACT_ATOMS: atom_id res chain seq x y z
N MET A 1 6.12 -10.20 -10.60
CA MET A 1 6.69 -9.19 -9.67
C MET A 1 8.01 -8.63 -10.20
N ALA A 2 9.11 -9.37 -10.24
CA ALA A 2 10.41 -8.83 -10.70
C ALA A 2 10.39 -8.21 -12.12
N ALA A 3 9.77 -8.88 -13.10
CA ALA A 3 9.65 -8.34 -14.46
C ALA A 3 8.81 -7.05 -14.54
N ALA A 4 7.78 -6.93 -13.69
CA ALA A 4 6.97 -5.71 -13.62
C ALA A 4 7.76 -4.56 -12.99
N GLN A 5 8.53 -4.85 -11.93
CA GLN A 5 9.42 -3.88 -11.30
C GLN A 5 10.47 -3.34 -12.27
N ASP A 6 11.08 -4.20 -13.09
CA ASP A 6 12.04 -3.78 -14.12
C ASP A 6 11.40 -2.86 -15.16
N GLY A 7 10.19 -3.21 -15.63
CA GLY A 7 9.43 -2.39 -16.58
C GLY A 7 9.04 -1.02 -16.00
N ILE A 8 8.62 -0.98 -14.73
CA ILE A 8 8.29 0.27 -14.03
C ILE A 8 9.54 1.13 -13.92
N LEU A 9 10.67 0.56 -13.49
CA LEU A 9 11.94 1.29 -13.36
C LEU A 9 12.42 1.85 -14.70
N GLU A 10 12.27 1.09 -15.79
CA GLU A 10 12.58 1.58 -17.13
C GLU A 10 11.70 2.77 -17.53
N GLU A 11 10.40 2.72 -17.27
CA GLU A 11 9.49 3.83 -17.57
C GLU A 11 9.81 5.08 -16.73
N LEU A 12 10.17 4.93 -15.45
CA LEU A 12 10.63 6.04 -14.60
C LEU A 12 11.90 6.70 -15.17
N ARG A 13 12.88 5.90 -15.62
CA ARG A 13 14.09 6.43 -16.28
C ARG A 13 13.78 7.14 -17.58
N ARG A 14 12.88 6.59 -18.41
CA ARG A 14 12.40 7.24 -19.65
C ARG A 14 11.67 8.54 -19.36
N LEU A 15 10.90 8.60 -18.27
CA LEU A 15 10.23 9.83 -17.83
C LEU A 15 11.26 10.91 -17.47
N ARG A 16 12.31 10.58 -16.72
CA ARG A 16 13.38 11.54 -16.40
C ARG A 16 14.16 12.01 -17.63
N ALA A 17 14.36 11.13 -18.62
CA ALA A 17 14.93 11.55 -19.91
C ALA A 17 14.00 12.53 -20.67
N ARG A 18 12.68 12.34 -20.58
CA ARG A 18 11.67 13.24 -21.17
C ARG A 18 11.43 14.51 -20.37
N VAL A 19 11.82 14.60 -19.10
CA VAL A 19 11.70 15.80 -18.28
C VAL A 19 12.99 16.01 -17.49
N PRO A 20 14.01 16.68 -18.09
CA PRO A 20 15.34 16.80 -17.49
C PRO A 20 15.40 17.49 -16.13
N GLN A 21 14.37 18.27 -15.77
CA GLN A 21 14.25 18.95 -14.48
C GLN A 21 13.74 18.03 -13.35
N LEU A 22 13.45 16.76 -13.64
CA LEU A 22 13.12 15.77 -12.61
C LEU A 22 14.36 15.36 -11.81
N THR A 23 14.30 15.61 -10.51
CA THR A 23 15.33 15.20 -9.55
C THR A 23 15.09 13.78 -9.04
N GLY A 24 13.84 13.30 -9.08
CA GLY A 24 13.51 11.92 -8.73
C GLY A 24 12.13 11.50 -9.22
N ALA A 25 11.92 10.20 -9.34
CA ALA A 25 10.64 9.60 -9.66
C ALA A 25 10.51 8.25 -8.96
N LEU A 26 9.34 7.94 -8.39
CA LEU A 26 9.06 6.65 -7.79
C LEU A 26 7.64 6.20 -8.10
N ALA A 27 7.43 4.88 -8.08
CA ALA A 27 6.13 4.26 -8.11
C ALA A 27 5.91 3.51 -6.80
N ALA A 28 4.72 3.67 -6.22
CA ALA A 28 4.32 3.00 -5.00
C ALA A 28 2.91 2.40 -5.16
N ASP A 29 2.59 1.40 -4.36
CA ASP A 29 1.23 0.87 -4.28
C ASP A 29 0.29 1.77 -3.45
N ALA A 30 -0.95 1.33 -3.30
CA ALA A 30 -1.97 2.05 -2.54
C ALA A 30 -1.63 2.18 -1.04
N ASP A 31 -0.81 1.29 -0.49
CA ASP A 31 -0.38 1.25 0.91
C ASP A 31 0.89 2.08 1.15
N GLY A 32 1.51 2.61 0.10
CA GLY A 32 2.73 3.40 0.18
C GLY A 32 4.01 2.55 0.21
N LEU A 33 3.95 1.31 -0.25
CA LEU A 33 5.13 0.47 -0.46
C LEU A 33 5.73 0.74 -1.84
N VAL A 34 7.06 0.85 -1.90
CA VAL A 34 7.77 1.16 -3.14
C VAL A 34 7.78 -0.04 -4.08
N LEU A 35 7.28 0.19 -5.29
CA LEU A 35 7.31 -0.76 -6.40
C LEU A 35 8.61 -0.61 -7.21
N ALA A 36 9.01 0.63 -7.49
CA ALA A 36 10.29 0.97 -8.12
C ALA A 36 10.64 2.45 -7.88
N GLN A 37 11.92 2.79 -7.92
CA GLN A 37 12.37 4.16 -7.70
C GLN A 37 13.62 4.52 -8.50
N ASP A 38 13.70 5.80 -8.85
CA ASP A 38 14.89 6.53 -9.28
C ASP A 38 14.87 7.89 -8.58
N THR A 39 15.18 7.88 -7.28
CA THR A 39 15.09 9.05 -6.39
C THR A 39 16.43 9.34 -5.69
N PRO A 40 17.42 9.88 -6.41
CA PRO A 40 18.71 10.20 -5.82
C PRO A 40 18.58 11.29 -4.74
N GLY A 41 19.14 11.03 -3.56
CA GLY A 41 19.24 12.03 -2.49
C GLY A 41 18.00 12.17 -1.60
N VAL A 42 17.01 11.29 -1.73
CA VAL A 42 15.87 11.19 -0.82
C VAL A 42 15.61 9.74 -0.44
N ASP A 43 14.97 9.53 0.72
CA ASP A 43 14.52 8.21 1.15
C ASP A 43 13.23 7.83 0.41
N PRO A 44 13.27 6.83 -0.50
CA PRO A 44 12.10 6.45 -1.28
C PRO A 44 10.94 5.95 -0.40
N GLU A 45 11.24 5.33 0.74
CA GLU A 45 10.25 4.66 1.57
C GLU A 45 9.46 5.69 2.38
N ALA A 46 10.16 6.70 2.91
CA ALA A 46 9.53 7.85 3.52
C ALA A 46 8.65 8.63 2.53
N VAL A 47 9.12 8.85 1.29
CA VAL A 47 8.34 9.59 0.28
C VAL A 47 7.12 8.80 -0.16
N ALA A 48 7.22 7.47 -0.30
CA ALA A 48 6.09 6.62 -0.68
C ALA A 48 5.00 6.59 0.40
N ALA A 49 5.37 6.40 1.67
CA ALA A 49 4.44 6.43 2.79
C ALA A 49 3.71 7.79 2.92
N LEU A 50 4.45 8.90 2.80
CA LEU A 50 3.87 10.24 2.81
C LEU A 50 2.98 10.50 1.59
N THR A 51 3.38 10.04 0.41
CA THR A 51 2.58 10.13 -0.81
C THR A 51 1.25 9.40 -0.64
N GLY A 52 1.27 8.13 -0.19
CA GLY A 52 0.06 7.33 0.01
C GLY A 52 -0.92 8.00 0.96
N SER A 53 -0.40 8.49 2.09
CA SER A 53 -1.18 9.24 3.09
C SER A 53 -1.77 10.53 2.51
N THR A 54 -0.96 11.33 1.81
CA THR A 54 -1.39 12.60 1.22
C THR A 54 -2.42 12.39 0.12
N ARG A 55 -2.27 11.34 -0.70
CA ARG A 55 -3.24 10.94 -1.72
C ARG A 55 -4.59 10.59 -1.10
N ALA A 56 -4.60 9.83 0.00
CA ALA A 56 -5.84 9.48 0.68
C ALA A 56 -6.59 10.73 1.17
N LEU A 57 -5.87 11.66 1.80
CA LEU A 57 -6.44 12.95 2.24
C LEU A 57 -6.92 13.81 1.06
N ALA A 58 -6.14 13.87 -0.02
CA ALA A 58 -6.51 14.63 -1.21
C ALA A 58 -7.73 14.03 -1.94
N ALA A 59 -7.87 12.70 -1.94
CA ALA A 59 -9.05 12.02 -2.47
C ALA A 59 -10.30 12.31 -1.64
N GLN A 60 -10.19 12.25 -0.32
CA GLN A 60 -11.27 12.66 0.57
C GLN A 60 -11.65 14.13 0.36
N LEU A 61 -10.66 15.02 0.27
CA LEU A 61 -10.92 16.44 0.02
C LEU A 61 -11.62 16.67 -1.32
N ALA A 62 -11.21 15.97 -2.38
CA ALA A 62 -11.83 16.07 -3.70
C ALA A 62 -13.30 15.61 -3.67
N ASP A 63 -13.61 14.54 -2.94
CA ASP A 63 -14.97 14.04 -2.76
C ASP A 63 -15.85 15.02 -1.97
N GLU A 64 -15.37 15.46 -0.79
CA GLU A 64 -16.08 16.41 0.09
C GLU A 64 -16.34 17.77 -0.57
N THR A 65 -15.49 18.17 -1.52
CA THR A 65 -15.65 19.42 -2.29
C THR A 65 -16.40 19.23 -3.62
N GLY A 66 -16.93 18.04 -3.88
CA GLY A 66 -17.70 17.72 -5.08
C GLY A 66 -16.90 17.70 -6.38
N GLN A 67 -15.57 17.55 -6.30
CA GLN A 67 -14.68 17.42 -7.45
C GLN A 67 -14.55 15.96 -7.93
N GLY A 68 -15.03 15.00 -7.14
CA GLY A 68 -15.02 13.58 -7.45
C GLY A 68 -13.64 12.94 -7.26
N ASP A 69 -13.31 11.97 -8.11
CA ASP A 69 -12.07 11.19 -7.98
C ASP A 69 -10.80 12.06 -8.11
N LEU A 70 -9.86 11.89 -7.17
CA LEU A 70 -8.52 12.48 -7.28
C LEU A 70 -7.81 11.93 -8.52
N ARG A 71 -7.49 12.82 -9.45
CA ARG A 71 -6.69 12.50 -10.65
C ARG A 71 -5.20 12.69 -10.42
N GLU A 72 -4.84 13.79 -9.78
CA GLU A 72 -3.45 14.19 -9.54
C GLU A 72 -3.36 15.21 -8.40
N LEU A 73 -2.19 15.29 -7.78
CA LEU A 73 -1.85 16.27 -6.75
C LEU A 73 -0.55 16.97 -7.15
N LEU A 74 -0.47 18.28 -6.94
CA LEU A 74 0.76 19.06 -7.11
C LEU A 74 1.03 19.89 -5.86
N VAL A 75 2.20 19.68 -5.25
CA VAL A 75 2.71 20.48 -4.14
C VAL A 75 3.85 21.34 -4.67
N ARG A 76 3.78 22.65 -4.45
CA ARG A 76 4.87 23.59 -4.76
C ARG A 76 5.55 24.01 -3.47
N GLY A 77 6.84 23.71 -3.37
CA GLY A 77 7.73 24.22 -2.33
C GLY A 77 8.63 25.33 -2.86
N VAL A 78 9.44 25.90 -1.96
CA VAL A 78 10.43 26.94 -2.31
C VAL A 78 11.48 26.39 -3.29
N TYR A 79 11.78 25.10 -3.22
CA TYR A 79 12.86 24.47 -4.00
C TYR A 79 12.37 23.66 -5.21
N GLY A 80 11.06 23.59 -5.45
CA GLY A 80 10.54 22.76 -6.52
C GLY A 80 9.13 22.25 -6.31
N TYR A 81 8.84 21.13 -6.97
CA TYR A 81 7.53 20.53 -7.03
C TYR A 81 7.57 19.06 -6.65
N VAL A 82 6.51 18.61 -5.99
CA VAL A 82 6.16 17.20 -5.85
C VAL A 82 4.84 16.99 -6.57
N ALA A 83 4.80 16.11 -7.55
CA ALA A 83 3.59 15.80 -8.31
C ALA A 83 3.27 14.31 -8.19
N THR A 84 2.02 13.98 -7.86
CA THR A 84 1.56 12.59 -7.73
C THR A 84 0.42 12.34 -8.70
N TYR A 85 0.52 11.24 -9.45
CA TYR A 85 -0.46 10.82 -10.45
C TYR A 85 -0.96 9.42 -10.13
N ALA A 86 -2.25 9.18 -10.32
CA ALA A 86 -2.80 7.83 -10.24
C ALA A 86 -2.20 6.94 -11.35
N ALA A 87 -1.89 5.68 -11.01
CA ALA A 87 -1.40 4.67 -11.94
C ALA A 87 -2.23 3.39 -11.78
N GLY A 88 -3.29 3.28 -12.59
CA GLY A 88 -4.26 2.19 -12.45
C GLY A 88 -5.06 2.26 -11.15
N ALA A 89 -5.60 1.12 -10.71
CA ALA A 89 -6.41 1.04 -9.49
C ALA A 89 -5.57 0.87 -8.20
N GLY A 90 -4.33 0.40 -8.33
CA GLY A 90 -3.53 -0.06 -7.19
C GLY A 90 -2.21 0.67 -6.96
N ALA A 91 -1.85 1.66 -7.79
CA ALA A 91 -0.55 2.32 -7.69
C ALA A 91 -0.61 3.82 -7.94
N VAL A 92 0.48 4.49 -7.57
CA VAL A 92 0.73 5.91 -7.82
C VAL A 92 2.16 6.14 -8.28
N VAL A 93 2.34 7.22 -9.04
CA VAL A 93 3.65 7.72 -9.47
C VAL A 93 3.88 9.09 -8.84
N THR A 94 4.97 9.24 -8.10
CA THR A 94 5.40 10.52 -7.51
C THR A 94 6.67 11.02 -8.17
N LEU A 95 6.64 12.28 -8.58
CA LEU A 95 7.71 12.98 -9.27
C LEU A 95 8.23 14.13 -8.42
N LEU A 96 9.55 14.24 -8.33
CA LEU A 96 10.25 15.34 -7.69
C LEU A 96 10.90 16.19 -8.79
N ALA A 97 10.64 17.49 -8.78
CA ALA A 97 11.09 18.40 -9.84
C ALA A 97 11.66 19.69 -9.25
N GLN A 98 12.60 20.28 -9.97
CA GLN A 98 13.14 21.61 -9.65
C GLN A 98 12.09 22.71 -9.85
N ASP A 99 12.31 23.87 -9.24
CA ASP A 99 11.46 25.07 -9.33
C ASP A 99 11.22 25.59 -10.75
N ARG A 100 12.20 25.40 -11.65
CA ARG A 100 12.14 25.82 -13.06
C ARG A 100 11.50 24.79 -13.99
N VAL A 101 10.91 23.72 -13.47
CA VAL A 101 10.22 22.72 -14.31
C VAL A 101 9.07 23.37 -15.07
N ASN A 102 8.89 22.99 -16.34
CA ASN A 102 7.68 23.32 -17.07
C ASN A 102 6.53 22.44 -16.53
N VAL A 103 5.64 23.03 -15.72
CA VAL A 103 4.52 22.33 -15.06
C VAL A 103 3.59 21.67 -16.09
N GLY A 104 3.32 22.32 -17.22
CA GLY A 104 2.51 21.73 -18.29
C GLY A 104 3.13 20.44 -18.85
N ARG A 105 4.44 20.44 -19.10
CA ARG A 105 5.19 19.25 -19.53
C ARG A 105 5.26 18.19 -18.42
N LEU A 106 5.40 18.61 -17.16
CA LEU A 106 5.38 17.71 -16.00
C LEU A 106 4.07 16.92 -15.94
N HIS A 107 2.92 17.58 -16.06
CA HIS A 107 1.62 16.90 -16.10
C HIS A 107 1.45 16.03 -17.34
N LEU A 108 1.85 16.51 -18.52
CA LEU A 108 1.75 15.74 -19.76
C LEU A 108 2.50 14.41 -19.66
N GLU A 109 3.77 14.47 -19.27
CA GLU A 109 4.60 13.27 -19.17
C GLU A 109 4.28 12.42 -17.94
N GLY A 110 3.92 13.06 -16.82
CA GLY A 110 3.50 12.37 -15.59
C GLY A 110 2.24 11.54 -15.78
N ARG A 111 1.19 12.09 -16.42
CA ARG A 111 -0.04 11.35 -16.75
C ARG A 111 0.25 10.18 -17.70
N ARG A 112 1.09 10.40 -18.71
CA ARG A 112 1.49 9.37 -19.67
C ARG A 112 2.24 8.21 -18.99
N ALA A 113 3.19 8.53 -18.12
CA ALA A 113 3.92 7.53 -17.36
C ALA A 113 3.01 6.81 -16.34
N GLY A 114 2.12 7.54 -15.67
CA GLY A 114 1.14 6.97 -14.73
C GLY A 114 0.23 5.94 -15.41
N ALA A 115 -0.33 6.25 -16.58
CA ALA A 115 -1.13 5.30 -17.35
C ALA A 115 -0.33 4.02 -17.68
N ARG A 116 0.93 4.20 -18.12
CA ARG A 116 1.78 3.09 -18.54
C ARG A 116 2.25 2.20 -17.39
N ILE A 117 2.55 2.80 -16.25
CA ILE A 117 2.87 2.08 -15.01
C ILE A 117 1.62 1.36 -14.49
N GLY A 118 0.44 1.96 -14.61
CA GLY A 118 -0.83 1.31 -14.31
C GLY A 118 -1.02 0.01 -15.10
N GLU A 119 -0.80 0.04 -16.42
CA GLU A 119 -0.86 -1.15 -17.27
C GLU A 119 0.10 -2.27 -16.81
N LEU A 120 1.32 -1.91 -16.41
CA LEU A 120 2.32 -2.87 -15.91
C LEU A 120 1.91 -3.50 -14.56
N VAL A 121 1.36 -2.69 -13.66
CA VAL A 121 0.87 -3.13 -12.35
C VAL A 121 -0.35 -4.04 -12.51
N ASP A 122 -1.33 -3.61 -13.29
CA ASP A 122 -2.57 -4.37 -13.51
C ASP A 122 -2.27 -5.74 -14.16
N SER A 123 -1.34 -5.78 -15.11
CA SER A 123 -0.88 -7.03 -15.74
C SER A 123 -0.21 -7.96 -14.72
N ALA A 124 0.62 -7.43 -13.81
CA ALA A 124 1.29 -8.21 -12.79
C ALA A 124 0.31 -8.80 -11.75
N VAL A 125 -0.75 -8.06 -11.40
CA VAL A 125 -1.80 -8.53 -10.49
C VAL A 125 -2.65 -9.63 -11.15
N ALA A 126 -2.98 -9.47 -12.43
CA ALA A 126 -3.73 -10.46 -13.20
C ALA A 126 -2.96 -11.80 -13.29
N GLU A 127 -1.68 -11.76 -13.66
CA GLU A 127 -0.82 -12.95 -13.72
C GLU A 127 -0.71 -13.66 -12.36
N HIS A 128 -0.64 -12.90 -11.26
CA HIS A 128 -0.55 -13.48 -9.92
C HIS A 128 -1.87 -14.15 -9.50
N THR A 129 -3.00 -13.53 -9.84
CA THR A 129 -4.34 -14.07 -9.54
C THR A 129 -4.63 -15.33 -10.36
N GLU A 130 -4.22 -15.37 -11.63
CA GLU A 130 -4.30 -16.57 -12.46
C GLU A 130 -3.40 -17.70 -11.92
N ALA A 131 -2.19 -17.39 -11.45
CA ALA A 131 -1.31 -18.39 -10.86
C ALA A 131 -1.86 -19.00 -9.56
N ILE A 132 -2.50 -18.18 -8.70
CA ILE A 132 -3.15 -18.65 -7.47
C ILE A 132 -4.37 -19.52 -7.80
N THR A 133 -5.17 -19.14 -8.79
CA THR A 133 -6.40 -19.87 -9.17
C THR A 133 -6.11 -21.16 -9.95
N LYS A 134 -4.98 -21.23 -10.68
CA LYS A 134 -4.56 -22.41 -11.47
C LYS A 134 -3.73 -23.42 -10.68
N ALA A 135 -3.18 -23.05 -9.51
CA ALA A 135 -2.44 -23.99 -8.67
C ALA A 135 -3.37 -25.13 -8.21
N PRO A 136 -3.01 -26.41 -8.44
CA PRO A 136 -3.87 -27.53 -8.06
C PRO A 136 -4.01 -27.55 -6.54
N ALA A 137 -5.25 -27.46 -6.05
CA ALA A 137 -5.57 -27.74 -4.67
C ALA A 137 -5.05 -29.14 -4.34
N LYS A 138 -3.95 -29.22 -3.57
CA LYS A 138 -3.50 -30.49 -3.00
C LYS A 138 -4.69 -31.09 -2.25
N PRO A 139 -5.09 -32.35 -2.51
CA PRO A 139 -6.16 -32.97 -1.75
C PRO A 139 -5.72 -32.98 -0.29
N ALA A 140 -6.51 -32.34 0.58
CA ALA A 140 -6.32 -32.47 2.01
C ALA A 140 -6.29 -33.98 2.35
N PRO A 141 -5.29 -34.47 3.10
CA PRO A 141 -5.29 -35.86 3.49
C PRO A 141 -6.54 -36.10 4.35
N ALA A 142 -7.40 -36.99 3.86
CA ALA A 142 -8.56 -37.47 4.57
C ALA A 142 -8.10 -38.02 5.93
N ARG A 143 -8.30 -37.24 6.99
CA ARG A 143 -8.03 -37.69 8.36
C ARG A 143 -9.03 -38.79 8.67
N ALA A 144 -8.50 -40.00 8.79
CA ALA A 144 -9.21 -41.21 9.12
C ALA A 144 -10.14 -41.01 10.32
N ARG A 145 -11.36 -41.50 10.14
CA ARG A 145 -12.42 -41.63 11.14
C ARG A 145 -11.93 -42.55 12.27
N ALA A 146 -11.34 -41.96 13.31
CA ALA A 146 -11.03 -42.68 14.55
C ALA A 146 -12.34 -42.91 15.34
N ALA A 147 -12.47 -44.14 15.83
CA ALA A 147 -13.68 -44.73 16.35
C ALA A 147 -14.27 -43.99 17.56
N ARG A 148 -15.61 -43.96 17.57
CA ARG A 148 -16.41 -43.65 18.76
C ARG A 148 -16.18 -44.77 19.78
N THR A 149 -15.62 -44.44 20.93
CA THR A 149 -15.77 -45.25 22.14
C THR A 149 -16.66 -44.50 23.12
N SER A 150 -17.92 -44.93 23.18
CA SER A 150 -18.86 -44.58 24.24
C SER A 150 -18.47 -45.28 25.54
N ARG A 151 -18.27 -44.55 26.64
CA ARG A 151 -18.58 -45.08 28.00
C ARG A 151 -18.70 -44.00 29.08
N ALA A 152 -19.95 -43.79 29.50
CA ALA A 152 -20.53 -43.55 30.84
C ALA A 152 -19.90 -42.59 31.89
N LYS A 153 -20.72 -41.59 32.29
CA LYS A 153 -20.89 -40.96 33.63
C LYS A 153 -21.63 -41.96 34.57
N PRO A 154 -21.62 -41.95 35.94
CA PRO A 154 -21.56 -40.85 36.94
C PRO A 154 -20.52 -41.11 38.08
N GLU A 155 -20.32 -40.34 39.15
CA GLU A 155 -21.17 -39.48 39.99
C GLU A 155 -20.27 -38.66 40.96
N ASP A 156 -20.83 -37.58 41.50
CA ASP A 156 -20.26 -36.67 42.52
C ASP A 156 -20.19 -37.35 43.91
N PRO A 157 -19.28 -36.97 44.82
CA PRO A 157 -19.77 -36.14 45.93
C PRO A 157 -18.76 -35.12 46.51
N ARG A 158 -19.25 -33.89 46.68
CA ARG A 158 -19.15 -33.01 47.87
C ARG A 158 -18.04 -33.27 48.90
N ALA A 159 -17.17 -32.26 49.07
CA ALA A 159 -16.64 -31.71 50.34
C ALA A 159 -15.46 -30.78 49.97
N ALA A 160 -15.18 -29.61 50.54
CA ALA A 160 -15.70 -28.85 51.67
C ALA A 160 -15.17 -27.41 51.56
N ALA A 161 -15.79 -26.47 52.30
CA ALA A 161 -15.19 -25.39 53.10
C ALA A 161 -14.04 -24.53 52.49
N THR A 162 -13.96 -23.21 52.57
CA THR A 162 -14.51 -22.18 53.46
C THR A 162 -14.03 -20.81 52.91
N ALA A 163 -14.75 -19.74 53.26
CA ALA A 163 -14.54 -18.35 52.84
C ALA A 163 -13.34 -17.65 53.57
N PRO A 164 -13.32 -16.31 53.71
CA PRO A 164 -12.74 -15.31 52.80
C PRO A 164 -11.54 -14.58 53.44
N THR A 165 -10.79 -13.74 52.71
CA THR A 165 -9.96 -12.69 53.33
C THR A 165 -9.88 -11.46 52.44
N ALA A 166 -10.11 -10.31 53.08
CA ALA A 166 -10.22 -8.98 52.54
C ALA A 166 -8.93 -8.17 52.70
N ALA A 167 -8.74 -7.17 51.84
CA ALA A 167 -8.06 -5.87 52.05
C ALA A 167 -8.34 -5.05 50.76
N ARG A 168 -9.08 -3.93 50.67
CA ARG A 168 -9.02 -2.60 51.34
C ARG A 168 -7.58 -2.12 51.49
N THR A 169 -7.11 -0.96 51.02
CA THR A 169 -7.75 0.37 50.83
C THR A 169 -6.77 1.35 50.14
N THR A 170 -7.34 2.26 49.32
CA THR A 170 -7.12 3.74 49.23
C THR A 170 -5.79 4.41 48.86
N THR A 171 -5.97 5.57 48.19
CA THR A 171 -5.21 6.85 48.29
C THR A 171 -4.31 7.15 47.07
N THR A 172 -4.69 8.02 46.11
CA THR A 172 -4.81 9.50 46.07
C THR A 172 -3.50 10.21 45.67
N GLU A 173 -3.62 11.08 44.66
CA GLU A 173 -2.83 12.26 44.26
C GLU A 173 -1.30 12.19 44.09
N SER A 174 -0.83 12.58 42.91
CA SER A 174 -0.25 13.92 42.65
C SER A 174 -0.25 14.23 41.16
#